data_AF-A0A2P8B3R1-F1
#
_entry.id   AF-A0A2P8B3R1-F1
#
_cell.length_a   1.000
_cell.length_b   1.000
_cell.length_c   1.000
_cell.angle_alpha   90.00
_cell.angle_beta   90.00
_cell.angle_gamma   90.00
#
_symmetry.space_group_name_H-M   'P 1'
#
loop_
_entity.id
_entity.type
_entity.pdbx_description
1 polymer ?
#
loop_
_entity_poly.entity_id
_entity_poly.type
_entity_poly.pdbx_seq_one_letter_code
_entity_poly.pdbx_strand_id
1 'polypeptide(L)'
;MISATFWSYIALLDGAATPEGCGRLVESLGSAGEADVRQFADDLVEAVRALTPARHQSQAVWDVSEPAAAPALPMSDDVFLYTRLAAVAAGQRTWQAVLADPDAMSGRWRVAEAEELLDVVPAAYRYATGLDWDDDLVFDMPLASDGARAEAGAAGGEDKWWTWYMCGHMYDVKAERDEFDDASYALEAAIDADPAWRAWWDASGVPDLETYPFYTWDTVPKPRLSKGRKVVRIHFGFDAAVLHSTPVQDLTRLAAEHQRAMLGYAQSRLGLPDMPPLPSPEER
;
A
#
# COMPACT_ATOMS: atom_id res chain seq x y z
N MET A 1 22.83 1.50 -11.16
CA MET A 1 23.06 0.73 -12.40
C MET A 1 22.35 -0.57 -12.20
N ILE A 2 21.23 -0.73 -12.90
CA ILE A 2 20.36 -1.90 -12.84
C ILE A 2 21.16 -3.19 -13.02
N SER A 3 21.00 -4.14 -12.10
CA SER A 3 21.82 -5.36 -12.06
C SER A 3 21.51 -6.33 -13.22
N ALA A 4 22.47 -7.21 -13.54
CA ALA A 4 22.25 -8.30 -14.50
C ALA A 4 21.23 -9.34 -13.96
N THR A 5 21.18 -9.50 -12.63
CA THR A 5 20.23 -10.38 -11.95
C THR A 5 18.80 -9.91 -12.17
N PHE A 6 18.53 -8.60 -12.05
CA PHE A 6 17.22 -8.01 -12.36
C PHE A 6 16.73 -8.39 -13.77
N TRP A 7 17.57 -8.22 -14.79
CA TRP A 7 17.20 -8.57 -16.16
C TRP A 7 16.98 -10.07 -16.37
N SER A 8 17.65 -10.91 -15.58
CA SER A 8 17.42 -12.36 -15.59
C SER A 8 16.05 -12.72 -15.02
N TYR A 9 15.59 -11.99 -13.99
CA TYR A 9 14.23 -12.11 -13.47
C TYR A 9 13.18 -11.59 -14.45
N ILE A 10 13.38 -10.41 -15.04
CA ILE A 10 12.47 -9.85 -16.05
C ILE A 10 12.32 -10.79 -17.25
N ALA A 11 13.36 -11.55 -17.63
CA ALA A 11 13.27 -12.52 -18.71
C ALA A 11 12.22 -13.64 -18.45
N LEU A 12 11.82 -13.89 -17.20
CA LEU A 12 10.77 -14.85 -16.86
C LEU A 12 9.36 -14.43 -17.35
N LEU A 13 9.19 -13.13 -17.63
CA LEU A 13 7.96 -12.54 -18.16
C LEU A 13 7.77 -12.84 -19.65
N ASP A 14 8.81 -13.29 -20.37
CA ASP A 14 8.74 -13.57 -21.82
C ASP A 14 8.18 -12.39 -22.64
N GLY A 15 8.56 -11.17 -22.25
CA GLY A 15 8.19 -9.93 -22.92
C GLY A 15 6.86 -9.31 -22.46
N ALA A 16 6.15 -9.90 -21.49
CA ALA A 16 4.85 -9.41 -21.02
C ALA A 16 4.58 -9.74 -19.54
N ALA A 17 4.05 -8.77 -18.79
CA ALA A 17 3.65 -8.97 -17.38
C ALA A 17 2.30 -9.72 -17.27
N THR A 18 2.19 -10.89 -17.89
CA THR A 18 0.99 -11.74 -17.75
C THR A 18 0.87 -12.27 -16.31
N PRO A 19 -0.34 -12.60 -15.82
CA PRO A 19 -0.51 -13.19 -14.49
C PRO A 19 0.36 -14.43 -14.26
N GLU A 20 0.49 -15.31 -15.26
CA GLU A 20 1.34 -16.50 -15.16
C GLU A 20 2.84 -16.16 -15.14
N GLY A 21 3.25 -15.13 -15.90
CA GLY A 21 4.62 -14.62 -15.90
C GLY A 21 5.00 -14.02 -14.55
N CYS A 22 4.15 -13.13 -14.03
CA CYS A 22 4.31 -12.51 -12.72
C CYS A 22 4.29 -13.55 -11.60
N GLY A 23 3.44 -14.59 -11.68
CA GLY A 23 3.45 -15.70 -10.73
C GLY A 23 4.79 -16.44 -10.66
N ARG A 24 5.39 -16.79 -11.80
CA ARG A 24 6.72 -17.42 -11.84
C ARG A 24 7.81 -16.50 -11.29
N LEU A 25 7.71 -15.21 -11.59
CA LEU A 25 8.65 -14.20 -11.10
C LEU A 25 8.55 -14.06 -9.58
N VAL A 26 7.34 -14.02 -9.02
CA VAL A 26 7.08 -14.00 -7.57
C VAL A 26 7.68 -15.22 -6.88
N GLU A 27 7.43 -16.43 -7.39
CA GLU A 27 7.99 -17.66 -6.81
C GLU A 27 9.51 -17.67 -6.84
N SER A 28 10.11 -17.22 -7.96
CA SER A 28 11.57 -17.19 -8.14
C SER A 28 12.22 -16.18 -7.20
N LEU A 29 11.72 -14.94 -7.16
CA LEU A 29 12.22 -13.89 -6.26
C LEU A 29 12.00 -14.26 -4.79
N GLY A 30 10.81 -14.74 -4.45
CA GLY A 30 10.46 -15.14 -3.09
C GLY A 30 11.34 -16.28 -2.57
N SER A 31 11.70 -17.24 -3.43
CA SER A 31 12.60 -18.34 -3.09
C SER A 31 14.07 -17.92 -2.97
N ALA A 32 14.50 -16.88 -3.71
CA ALA A 32 15.84 -16.30 -3.58
C ALA A 32 16.02 -15.59 -2.24
N GLY A 33 14.93 -15.02 -1.72
CA GLY A 33 14.85 -14.46 -0.38
C GLY A 33 14.77 -12.95 -0.38
N GLU A 34 14.65 -12.40 0.83
CA GLU A 34 14.29 -11.00 1.03
C GLU A 34 15.28 -9.99 0.42
N ALA A 35 16.58 -10.25 0.52
CA ALA A 35 17.60 -9.35 0.00
C ALA A 35 17.48 -9.20 -1.53
N ASP A 36 17.20 -10.30 -2.25
CA ASP A 36 16.97 -10.29 -3.68
C ASP A 36 15.67 -9.59 -4.06
N VAL A 37 14.60 -9.76 -3.28
CA VAL A 37 13.33 -9.03 -3.49
C VAL A 37 13.55 -7.52 -3.37
N ARG A 38 14.28 -7.07 -2.35
CA ARG A 38 14.60 -5.65 -2.14
C ARG A 38 15.47 -5.09 -3.26
N GLN A 39 16.52 -5.81 -3.66
CA GLN A 39 17.36 -5.39 -4.77
C GLN A 39 16.57 -5.33 -6.09
N PHE A 40 15.66 -6.27 -6.32
CA PHE A 40 14.76 -6.24 -7.49
C PHE A 40 13.84 -5.02 -7.45
N ALA A 41 13.29 -4.67 -6.29
CA ALA A 41 12.47 -3.47 -6.12
C ALA A 41 13.23 -2.18 -6.46
N ASP A 42 14.46 -2.03 -5.94
CA ASP A 42 15.33 -0.89 -6.21
C ASP A 42 15.67 -0.79 -7.71
N ASP A 43 16.03 -1.92 -8.32
CA ASP A 43 16.36 -2.00 -9.75
C ASP A 43 15.14 -1.72 -10.64
N LEU A 44 13.94 -2.17 -10.25
CA LEU A 44 12.68 -1.88 -10.97
C LEU A 44 12.37 -0.39 -10.93
N VAL A 45 12.48 0.24 -9.76
CA VAL A 45 12.29 1.69 -9.61
C VAL A 45 13.32 2.46 -10.44
N GLU A 46 14.61 2.07 -10.42
CA GLU A 46 15.65 2.69 -11.26
C GLU A 46 15.31 2.55 -12.75
N ALA A 47 14.87 1.36 -13.19
CA ALA A 47 14.52 1.09 -14.59
C ALA A 47 13.33 1.93 -15.07
N VAL A 48 12.27 2.04 -14.27
CA VAL A 48 11.08 2.82 -14.62
C VAL A 48 11.40 4.32 -14.61
N ARG A 49 12.13 4.81 -13.60
CA ARG A 49 12.51 6.23 -13.50
C ARG A 49 13.38 6.71 -14.65
N ALA A 50 14.23 5.84 -15.20
CA ALA A 50 15.03 6.16 -16.37
C ALA A 50 14.18 6.53 -17.61
N LEU A 51 12.91 6.10 -17.64
CA LEU A 51 11.95 6.38 -18.71
C LEU A 51 10.97 7.52 -18.38
N THR A 52 11.22 8.31 -17.34
CA THR A 52 10.37 9.44 -16.90
C THR A 52 10.50 10.77 -17.69
N PRO A 53 11.52 11.05 -18.55
CA PRO A 53 11.60 12.33 -19.26
C PRO A 53 10.30 12.73 -20.00
N ALA A 54 9.94 14.02 -19.98
CA ALA A 54 8.68 14.55 -20.54
C ALA A 54 8.44 14.18 -22.02
N ARG A 55 9.52 13.93 -22.78
CA ARG A 55 9.47 13.46 -24.17
C ARG A 55 8.83 12.08 -24.32
N HIS A 56 8.90 11.22 -23.31
CA HIS A 56 8.22 9.92 -23.30
C HIS A 56 6.71 10.08 -23.10
N GLN A 57 6.27 11.06 -22.31
CA GLN A 57 4.84 11.35 -22.06
C GLN A 57 4.10 11.85 -23.31
N SER A 58 4.81 12.44 -24.29
CA SER A 58 4.19 12.92 -25.53
C SER A 58 4.02 11.84 -26.60
N GLN A 59 4.44 10.60 -26.35
CA GLN A 59 4.41 9.53 -27.35
C GLN A 59 3.02 8.90 -27.47
N ALA A 60 2.65 8.55 -28.69
CA ALA A 60 1.38 7.86 -28.95
C ALA A 60 1.50 6.37 -28.59
N VAL A 61 0.66 5.92 -27.67
CA VAL A 61 0.66 4.54 -27.18
C VAL A 61 -0.71 3.91 -27.41
N TRP A 62 -0.72 2.64 -27.80
CA TRP A 62 -1.92 1.83 -27.93
C TRP A 62 -1.77 0.55 -27.11
N ASP A 63 -2.87 0.04 -26.58
CA ASP A 63 -2.86 -1.30 -25.99
C ASP A 63 -3.01 -2.40 -27.06
N VAL A 64 -2.27 -3.50 -26.97
CA VAL A 64 -2.39 -4.63 -27.91
C VAL A 64 -3.71 -5.39 -27.81
N SER A 65 -4.41 -5.31 -26.68
CA SER A 65 -5.74 -5.93 -26.47
C SER A 65 -6.85 -5.16 -27.18
N GLU A 66 -6.64 -3.88 -27.47
CA GLU A 66 -7.59 -3.05 -28.19
C GLU A 66 -7.60 -3.37 -29.69
N PRO A 67 -8.72 -3.15 -30.41
CA PRO A 67 -8.75 -3.27 -31.87
C PRO A 67 -7.69 -2.40 -32.57
N ALA A 68 -7.21 -2.84 -33.74
CA ALA A 68 -6.19 -2.11 -34.49
C ALA A 68 -6.60 -0.68 -34.89
N ALA A 69 -7.91 -0.42 -35.01
CA ALA A 69 -8.47 0.88 -35.36
C ALA A 69 -8.75 1.79 -34.14
N ALA A 70 -8.51 1.32 -32.92
CA ALA A 70 -8.68 2.13 -31.72
C ALA A 70 -7.73 3.35 -31.75
N PRO A 71 -8.17 4.52 -31.24
CA PRO A 71 -7.28 5.67 -31.07
C PRO A 71 -6.17 5.34 -30.07
N ALA A 72 -5.11 6.16 -30.05
CA ALA A 72 -4.11 6.09 -29.00
C ALA A 72 -4.76 6.35 -27.63
N LEU A 73 -4.22 5.73 -26.59
CA LEU A 73 -4.67 5.95 -25.22
C LEU A 73 -4.40 7.41 -24.81
N PRO A 74 -5.34 8.08 -24.12
CA PRO A 74 -5.05 9.34 -23.45
C PRO A 74 -3.93 9.11 -22.41
N MET A 75 -2.85 9.89 -22.47
CA MET A 75 -1.71 9.72 -21.57
C MET A 75 -2.01 10.32 -20.18
N SER A 76 -2.67 9.53 -19.32
CA SER A 76 -2.74 9.80 -17.88
C SER A 76 -1.46 9.36 -17.17
N ASP A 77 -1.31 9.71 -15.89
CA ASP A 77 -0.18 9.26 -15.07
C ASP A 77 -0.09 7.73 -15.00
N ASP A 78 -1.24 7.04 -14.85
CA ASP A 78 -1.32 5.57 -14.84
C ASP A 78 -0.92 4.97 -16.19
N VAL A 79 -1.47 5.48 -17.30
CA VAL A 79 -1.11 5.00 -18.64
C VAL A 79 0.39 5.19 -18.89
N PHE A 80 0.96 6.30 -18.41
CA PHE A 80 2.38 6.56 -18.53
C PHE A 80 3.22 5.61 -17.67
N LEU A 81 2.82 5.34 -16.42
CA LEU A 81 3.43 4.33 -15.56
C LEU A 81 3.40 2.95 -16.22
N TYR A 82 2.23 2.52 -16.67
CA TYR A 82 2.03 1.17 -17.23
C TYR A 82 2.75 0.99 -18.56
N THR A 83 2.88 2.05 -19.37
CA THR A 83 3.72 2.02 -20.58
C THR A 83 5.20 1.81 -20.24
N ARG A 84 5.72 2.49 -19.21
CA ARG A 84 7.11 2.31 -18.77
C ARG A 84 7.34 0.90 -18.22
N LEU A 85 6.39 0.36 -17.45
CA LEU A 85 6.42 -1.03 -16.98
C LEU A 85 6.37 -2.02 -18.15
N ALA A 86 5.56 -1.77 -19.18
CA ALA A 86 5.51 -2.61 -20.38
C ALA A 86 6.86 -2.61 -21.13
N ALA A 87 7.54 -1.47 -21.21
CA ALA A 87 8.88 -1.38 -21.79
C ALA A 87 9.94 -2.16 -21.00
N VAL A 88 9.85 -2.15 -19.67
CA VAL A 88 10.70 -2.98 -18.79
C VAL A 88 10.37 -4.46 -18.96
N ALA A 89 9.09 -4.85 -18.93
CA ALA A 89 8.64 -6.23 -19.09
C ALA A 89 9.02 -6.82 -20.46
N ALA A 90 9.09 -5.98 -21.50
CA ALA A 90 9.60 -6.34 -22.83
C ALA A 90 11.11 -6.66 -22.86
N GLY A 91 11.81 -6.44 -21.74
CA GLY A 91 13.19 -6.87 -21.51
C GLY A 91 14.25 -5.79 -21.80
N GLN A 92 15.48 -6.11 -21.40
CA GLN A 92 16.61 -5.16 -21.37
C GLN A 92 16.87 -4.45 -22.70
N ARG A 93 16.82 -5.18 -23.81
CA ARG A 93 17.10 -4.61 -25.14
C ARG A 93 16.04 -3.55 -25.52
N THR A 94 14.77 -3.85 -25.25
CA THR A 94 13.66 -2.94 -25.53
C THR A 94 13.75 -1.71 -24.65
N TRP A 95 13.96 -1.90 -23.35
CA TRP A 95 14.18 -0.80 -22.40
C TRP A 95 15.36 0.10 -22.82
N GLN A 96 16.50 -0.48 -23.22
CA GLN A 96 17.66 0.28 -23.72
C GLN A 96 17.35 1.07 -25.00
N ALA A 97 16.57 0.49 -25.92
CA ALA A 97 16.18 1.17 -27.15
C ALA A 97 15.29 2.39 -26.86
N VAL A 98 14.31 2.24 -25.96
CA VAL A 98 13.42 3.32 -25.53
C VAL A 98 14.16 4.40 -24.72
N LEU A 99 15.18 3.99 -23.95
CA LEU A 99 16.03 4.92 -23.22
C LEU A 99 16.90 5.75 -24.17
N ALA A 100 17.49 5.13 -25.19
CA ALA A 100 18.32 5.80 -26.18
C ALA A 100 17.51 6.67 -27.13
N ASP A 101 16.33 6.20 -27.51
CA ASP A 101 15.41 6.86 -28.41
C ASP A 101 13.96 6.78 -27.89
N PRO A 102 13.51 7.78 -27.12
CA PRO A 102 12.13 7.85 -26.66
C PRO A 102 11.04 7.77 -27.74
N ASP A 103 11.35 8.01 -29.02
CA ASP A 103 10.37 7.83 -30.10
C ASP A 103 10.06 6.33 -30.29
N ALA A 104 10.95 5.44 -29.84
CA ALA A 104 10.71 4.00 -29.77
C ALA A 104 9.68 3.61 -28.71
N MET A 105 9.25 4.52 -27.82
CA MET A 105 8.09 4.29 -26.95
C MET A 105 6.77 4.41 -27.72
N SER A 106 6.75 5.09 -28.87
CA SER A 106 5.57 5.16 -29.72
C SER A 106 5.25 3.79 -30.33
N GLY A 107 4.05 3.28 -30.09
CA GLY A 107 3.66 1.96 -30.61
C GLY A 107 2.63 1.22 -29.76
N ARG A 108 2.45 -0.07 -30.09
CA ARG A 108 1.51 -0.93 -29.37
C ARG A 108 2.23 -1.68 -28.26
N TRP A 109 1.71 -1.58 -27.05
CA TRP A 109 2.25 -2.17 -25.83
C TRP A 109 1.18 -3.00 -25.10
N ARG A 110 1.62 -3.88 -24.22
CA ARG A 110 0.74 -4.59 -23.27
C ARG A 110 0.55 -3.73 -22.02
N VAL A 111 -0.15 -2.61 -22.16
CA VAL A 111 -0.25 -1.58 -21.10
C VAL A 111 -1.11 -2.10 -19.96
N ALA A 112 -2.28 -2.65 -20.26
CA ALA A 112 -3.20 -3.20 -19.25
C ALA A 112 -2.56 -4.33 -18.43
N GLU A 113 -1.83 -5.24 -19.08
CA GLU A 113 -1.14 -6.34 -18.38
C GLU A 113 0.07 -5.83 -17.57
N ALA A 114 0.66 -4.69 -17.91
CA ALA A 114 1.85 -4.19 -17.23
C ALA A 114 1.61 -3.79 -15.77
N GLU A 115 0.35 -3.51 -15.40
CA GLU A 115 -0.07 -3.25 -14.02
C GLU A 115 0.28 -4.42 -13.08
N GLU A 116 0.18 -5.67 -13.55
CA GLU A 116 0.49 -6.88 -12.76
C GLU A 116 1.93 -6.88 -12.20
N LEU A 117 2.85 -6.14 -12.83
CA LEU A 117 4.24 -6.05 -12.37
C LEU A 117 4.37 -5.27 -11.04
N LEU A 118 3.39 -4.41 -10.71
CA LEU A 118 3.35 -3.66 -9.46
C LEU A 118 3.18 -4.57 -8.23
N ASP A 119 2.48 -5.69 -8.40
CA ASP A 119 2.20 -6.64 -7.31
C ASP A 119 3.32 -7.66 -7.08
N VAL A 120 4.28 -7.76 -8.00
CA VAL A 120 5.37 -8.74 -7.91
C VAL A 120 6.20 -8.56 -6.65
N VAL A 121 6.63 -7.33 -6.34
CA VAL A 121 7.46 -7.06 -5.17
C VAL A 121 6.71 -7.36 -3.86
N PRO A 122 5.49 -6.82 -3.63
CA PRO A 122 4.71 -7.17 -2.44
C PRO A 122 4.46 -8.67 -2.29
N ALA A 123 4.11 -9.37 -3.37
CA ALA A 123 3.83 -10.80 -3.33
C ALA A 123 5.09 -11.63 -3.06
N ALA A 124 6.21 -11.32 -3.73
CA ALA A 124 7.48 -12.01 -3.53
C ALA A 124 8.04 -11.77 -2.13
N TYR A 125 7.89 -10.56 -1.59
CA TYR A 125 8.31 -10.25 -0.22
C TYR A 125 7.51 -11.03 0.81
N ARG A 126 6.18 -11.09 0.64
CA ARG A 126 5.30 -11.91 1.48
C ARG A 126 5.65 -13.39 1.39
N TYR A 127 5.96 -13.89 0.20
CA TYR A 127 6.43 -15.25 0.01
C TYR A 127 7.73 -15.51 0.80
N ALA A 128 8.70 -14.60 0.70
CA ALA A 128 10.02 -14.76 1.32
C ALA A 128 10.00 -14.65 2.85
N THR A 129 9.12 -13.80 3.41
CA THR A 129 9.21 -13.38 4.83
C THR A 129 7.97 -13.67 5.66
N GLY A 130 6.83 -13.94 5.01
CA GLY A 130 5.52 -13.95 5.66
C GLY A 130 5.03 -12.56 6.09
N LEU A 131 5.73 -11.48 5.73
CA LEU A 131 5.39 -10.10 6.05
C LEU A 131 4.86 -9.37 4.81
N ASP A 132 4.04 -8.35 5.03
CA ASP A 132 3.63 -7.43 3.99
C ASP A 132 4.76 -6.45 3.66
N TRP A 133 4.85 -6.08 2.39
CA TRP A 133 5.74 -5.02 1.93
C TRP A 133 5.24 -3.67 2.44
N ASP A 134 6.10 -2.97 3.17
CA ASP A 134 5.78 -1.74 3.90
C ASP A 134 6.60 -0.53 3.42
N ASP A 135 7.33 -0.68 2.31
CA ASP A 135 8.09 0.39 1.68
C ASP A 135 7.37 0.90 0.42
N ASP A 136 7.41 2.20 0.14
CA ASP A 136 6.78 2.74 -1.06
C ASP A 136 7.64 2.48 -2.30
N LEU A 137 7.04 1.93 -3.35
CA LEU A 137 7.66 1.85 -4.66
C LEU A 137 7.42 3.16 -5.41
N VAL A 138 8.31 4.12 -5.21
CA VAL A 138 8.17 5.46 -5.78
C VAL A 138 8.69 5.47 -7.23
N PHE A 139 7.83 5.22 -8.20
CA PHE A 139 8.18 5.15 -9.62
C PHE A 139 8.38 6.51 -10.29
N ASP A 140 7.83 7.57 -9.72
CA ASP A 140 8.00 8.92 -10.23
C ASP A 140 9.12 9.66 -9.51
N MET A 141 9.67 10.67 -10.19
CA MET A 141 10.49 11.69 -9.55
C MET A 141 9.53 12.79 -9.09
N PRO A 142 9.62 13.29 -7.84
CA PRO A 142 8.86 14.47 -7.47
C PRO A 142 9.25 15.59 -8.45
N LEU A 143 8.27 16.03 -9.25
CA LEU A 143 8.44 17.20 -10.09
C LEU A 143 8.84 18.34 -9.16
N ALA A 144 9.98 18.96 -9.40
CA ALA A 144 10.32 20.22 -8.75
C ALA A 144 9.38 21.30 -9.30
N SER A 145 8.16 21.38 -8.76
CA SER A 145 7.30 22.55 -8.86
C SER A 145 6.37 22.62 -7.65
N ASP A 146 6.68 23.58 -6.78
CA ASP A 146 5.80 24.43 -5.97
C ASP A 146 4.54 23.82 -5.37
N GLY A 147 4.60 23.64 -4.04
CA GLY A 147 3.52 24.06 -3.15
C GLY A 147 2.31 23.14 -3.03
N ALA A 148 2.30 22.36 -1.95
CA ALA A 148 1.09 21.93 -1.25
C ALA A 148 0.11 21.04 -2.04
N ARG A 149 0.51 19.77 -2.29
CA ARG A 149 -0.43 18.63 -2.22
C ARG A 149 0.23 17.24 -2.23
N ALA A 150 1.36 17.07 -1.56
CA ALA A 150 2.08 15.80 -1.56
C ALA A 150 2.39 15.31 -0.14
N GLU A 151 1.39 15.18 0.73
CA GLU A 151 1.51 14.40 1.98
C GLU A 151 0.13 13.82 2.36
N ALA A 152 -0.25 12.72 1.71
CA ALA A 152 -1.32 11.83 2.17
C ALA A 152 -1.00 10.43 1.67
N GLY A 153 0.02 9.81 2.27
CA GLY A 153 0.45 8.47 1.90
C GLY A 153 1.89 8.20 2.34
N ALA A 154 2.04 7.61 3.51
CA ALA A 154 3.07 6.62 3.85
C ALA A 154 4.57 6.96 3.72
N ALA A 155 5.01 8.22 3.73
CA ALA A 155 6.43 8.52 3.97
C ALA A 155 6.76 8.59 5.47
N GLY A 156 7.50 7.61 5.98
CA GLY A 156 8.05 7.61 7.34
C GLY A 156 9.19 8.62 7.54
N GLY A 157 8.86 9.91 7.60
CA GLY A 157 9.78 11.01 7.91
C GLY A 157 9.14 12.06 8.82
N GLU A 158 9.74 12.26 9.99
CA GLU A 158 9.76 13.40 10.95
C GLU A 158 8.50 14.24 11.30
N ASP A 159 7.38 14.18 10.56
CA ASP A 159 6.12 14.90 10.84
C ASP A 159 4.95 13.92 11.12
N LYS A 160 5.24 12.79 11.78
CA LYS A 160 4.16 11.95 12.33
C LYS A 160 3.52 12.68 13.51
N TRP A 161 2.24 13.02 13.41
CA TRP A 161 1.46 13.59 14.53
C TRP A 161 1.08 12.54 15.58
N TRP A 162 1.38 11.26 15.34
CA TRP A 162 1.19 10.12 16.26
C TRP A 162 2.52 9.46 16.62
N THR A 163 2.62 8.79 17.78
CA THR A 163 3.88 8.19 18.22
C THR A 163 4.04 6.74 17.78
N TRP A 164 3.11 5.85 18.13
CA TRP A 164 3.18 4.43 17.77
C TRP A 164 1.84 3.81 17.44
N TYR A 165 0.77 4.42 17.94
CA TYR A 165 -0.60 3.97 17.73
C TYR A 165 -1.37 5.02 16.94
N MET A 166 -2.03 4.59 15.86
CA MET A 166 -2.91 5.44 15.06
C MET A 166 -4.18 4.68 14.70
N CYS A 167 -5.30 5.39 14.67
CA CYS A 167 -6.56 4.90 14.14
C CYS A 167 -7.03 5.79 13.00
N GLY A 168 -7.29 5.21 11.83
CA GLY A 168 -7.84 5.91 10.67
C GLY A 168 -9.28 5.48 10.43
N HIS A 169 -10.25 6.36 10.67
CA HIS A 169 -11.66 6.05 10.45
C HIS A 169 -12.01 6.06 8.97
N MET A 170 -12.67 4.99 8.54
CA MET A 170 -13.20 4.86 7.19
C MET A 170 -14.72 4.66 7.26
N TYR A 171 -15.43 5.30 6.34
CA TYR A 171 -16.88 5.35 6.33
C TYR A 171 -17.42 5.01 4.95
N ASP A 172 -18.50 4.25 4.90
CA ASP A 172 -19.40 4.31 3.75
C ASP A 172 -20.05 5.69 3.65
N VAL A 173 -20.59 5.99 2.48
CA VAL A 173 -21.31 7.25 2.22
C VAL A 173 -22.39 7.48 3.29
N LYS A 174 -22.30 8.61 4.01
CA LYS A 174 -23.21 9.02 5.10
C LYS A 174 -23.15 8.15 6.35
N ALA A 175 -22.14 7.30 6.50
CA ALA A 175 -21.92 6.57 7.73
C ALA A 175 -21.17 7.42 8.77
N GLU A 176 -20.52 8.52 8.36
CA GLU A 176 -19.77 9.41 9.25
C GLU A 176 -20.62 9.97 10.40
N ARG A 177 -19.97 10.17 11.56
CA ARG A 177 -20.59 10.75 12.75
C ARG A 177 -19.56 11.46 13.62
N ASP A 178 -19.50 12.78 13.50
CA ASP A 178 -18.50 13.64 14.14
C ASP A 178 -18.37 13.41 15.66
N GLU A 179 -19.48 13.25 16.40
CA GLU A 179 -19.39 13.07 17.85
C GLU A 179 -18.75 11.73 18.25
N PHE A 180 -18.82 10.73 17.37
CA PHE A 180 -18.15 9.45 17.56
C PHE A 180 -16.66 9.57 17.24
N ASP A 181 -16.30 10.28 16.16
CA ASP A 181 -14.90 10.55 15.82
C ASP A 181 -14.19 11.27 16.95
N ASP A 182 -14.80 12.32 17.52
CA ASP A 182 -14.26 13.04 18.69
C ASP A 182 -14.00 12.09 19.88
N ALA A 183 -14.95 11.22 20.18
CA ALA A 183 -14.83 10.24 21.26
C ALA A 183 -13.74 9.20 20.98
N SER A 184 -13.60 8.76 19.73
CA SER A 184 -12.57 7.82 19.30
C SER A 184 -11.18 8.44 19.35
N TYR A 185 -10.99 9.64 18.78
CA TYR A 185 -9.70 10.34 18.82
C TYR A 185 -9.23 10.63 20.25
N ALA A 186 -10.15 10.98 21.15
CA ALA A 186 -9.81 11.18 22.56
C ALA A 186 -9.30 9.88 23.22
N LEU A 187 -9.94 8.74 22.94
CA LEU A 187 -9.51 7.44 23.43
C LEU A 187 -8.18 7.01 22.81
N GLU A 188 -7.98 7.23 21.52
CA GLU A 188 -6.75 6.91 20.80
C GLU A 188 -5.56 7.67 21.35
N ALA A 189 -5.71 8.98 21.55
CA ALA A 189 -4.67 9.80 22.18
C ALA A 189 -4.37 9.37 23.63
N ALA A 190 -5.35 8.80 24.33
CA ALA A 190 -5.12 8.24 25.65
C ALA A 190 -4.37 6.90 25.61
N ILE A 191 -4.65 6.03 24.62
CA ILE A 191 -3.93 4.77 24.40
C ILE A 191 -2.48 5.03 23.97
N ASP A 192 -2.27 5.95 23.02
CA ASP A 192 -0.93 6.29 22.50
C ASP A 192 -0.02 6.82 23.62
N ALA A 193 -0.59 7.60 24.56
CA ALA A 193 0.12 8.17 25.70
C ALA A 193 0.32 7.20 26.90
N ASP A 194 -0.36 6.04 26.93
CA ASP A 194 -0.30 5.12 28.07
C ASP A 194 0.91 4.15 27.94
N PRO A 195 1.89 4.21 28.87
CA PRO A 195 3.07 3.34 28.82
C PRO A 195 2.73 1.84 28.96
N ALA A 196 1.62 1.47 29.58
CA ALA A 196 1.19 0.08 29.66
C ALA A 196 0.77 -0.46 28.28
N TRP A 197 0.07 0.36 27.49
CA TRP A 197 -0.29 0.03 26.12
C TRP A 197 0.93 -0.01 25.19
N ARG A 198 1.87 0.92 25.36
CA ARG A 198 3.14 0.87 24.64
C ARG A 198 3.91 -0.43 24.93
N ALA A 199 4.05 -0.79 26.22
CA ALA A 199 4.75 -2.01 26.63
C ALA A 199 4.04 -3.28 26.13
N TRP A 200 2.70 -3.28 26.10
CA TRP A 200 1.92 -4.36 25.49
C TRP A 200 2.23 -4.50 24.00
N TRP A 201 2.30 -3.38 23.27
CA TRP A 201 2.59 -3.39 21.85
C TRP A 201 4.03 -3.79 21.51
N ASP A 202 5.01 -3.39 22.33
CA ASP A 202 6.41 -3.75 22.13
C ASP A 202 6.61 -5.29 22.07
N ALA A 203 5.71 -6.08 22.68
CA ALA A 203 5.72 -7.55 22.59
C ALA A 203 5.44 -8.08 21.17
N SER A 204 4.89 -7.26 20.27
CA SER A 204 4.66 -7.62 18.86
C SER A 204 5.96 -7.69 18.03
N GLY A 205 7.02 -7.02 18.51
CA GLY A 205 8.28 -6.82 17.79
C GLY A 205 8.15 -5.86 16.59
N VAL A 206 7.03 -5.15 16.45
CA VAL A 206 6.78 -4.18 15.37
C VAL A 206 6.65 -2.77 15.98
N PRO A 207 7.31 -1.74 15.42
CA PRO A 207 7.26 -0.39 15.98
C PRO A 207 5.87 0.21 16.09
N ASP A 208 5.07 0.11 15.03
CA ASP A 208 3.83 0.88 14.87
C ASP A 208 2.60 -0.04 14.71
N LEU A 209 1.46 0.44 15.21
CA LEU A 209 0.15 -0.18 15.02
C LEU A 209 -0.81 0.85 14.43
N GLU A 210 -1.44 0.48 13.30
CA GLU A 210 -2.50 1.25 12.67
C GLU A 210 -3.79 0.44 12.67
N THR A 211 -4.89 1.03 13.15
CA THR A 211 -6.22 0.43 13.10
C THR A 211 -7.13 1.23 12.17
N TYR A 212 -7.93 0.53 11.38
CA TYR A 212 -8.81 1.12 10.38
C TYR A 212 -10.23 0.57 10.57
N PRO A 213 -11.01 1.13 11.51
CA PRO A 213 -12.42 0.81 11.61
C PRO A 213 -13.14 1.28 10.35
N PHE A 214 -13.93 0.40 9.75
CA PHE A 214 -14.75 0.68 8.59
C PHE A 214 -16.23 0.55 8.93
N TYR A 215 -16.96 1.65 8.90
CA TYR A 215 -18.39 1.67 9.21
C TYR A 215 -19.20 1.57 7.92
N THR A 216 -20.00 0.51 7.81
CA THR A 216 -20.78 0.21 6.61
C THR A 216 -22.27 0.04 6.91
N TRP A 217 -23.11 0.49 5.99
CA TRP A 217 -24.56 0.21 6.01
C TRP A 217 -24.89 -1.15 5.41
N ASP A 218 -23.94 -1.74 4.69
CA ASP A 218 -24.07 -3.00 3.98
C ASP A 218 -23.49 -4.16 4.82
N THR A 219 -22.97 -5.18 4.15
CA THR A 219 -22.41 -6.35 4.82
C THR A 219 -21.07 -6.00 5.47
N VAL A 220 -21.03 -6.10 6.79
CA VAL A 220 -19.81 -5.89 7.59
C VAL A 220 -18.67 -6.80 7.11
N PRO A 221 -17.54 -6.24 6.63
CA PRO A 221 -16.42 -7.05 6.16
C PRO A 221 -15.74 -7.78 7.32
N LYS A 222 -15.18 -8.96 7.01
CA LYS A 222 -14.39 -9.71 7.99
C LYS A 222 -13.11 -8.95 8.36
N PRO A 223 -12.68 -8.98 9.63
CA PRO A 223 -11.43 -8.37 10.06
C PRO A 223 -10.22 -8.92 9.30
N ARG A 224 -9.27 -8.05 8.98
CA ARG A 224 -7.99 -8.38 8.32
C ARG A 224 -6.84 -7.80 9.11
N LEU A 225 -5.74 -8.55 9.18
CA LEU A 225 -4.49 -8.09 9.76
C LEU A 225 -3.40 -8.22 8.72
N SER A 226 -2.65 -7.15 8.55
CA SER A 226 -1.48 -7.04 7.70
C SER A 226 -0.27 -6.74 8.57
N LYS A 227 0.82 -7.52 8.43
CA LYS A 227 2.01 -7.40 9.28
C LYS A 227 3.23 -7.05 8.43
N GLY A 228 3.67 -5.79 8.48
CA GLY A 228 4.94 -5.35 7.94
C GLY A 228 6.07 -5.42 8.98
N ARG A 229 7.22 -4.83 8.66
CA ARG A 229 8.34 -4.69 9.60
C ARG A 229 8.18 -3.50 10.52
N LYS A 230 7.73 -2.39 9.95
CA LYS A 230 7.58 -1.12 10.66
C LYS A 230 6.20 -1.01 11.29
N VAL A 231 5.20 -1.64 10.68
CA VAL A 231 3.80 -1.40 11.02
C VAL A 231 2.95 -2.66 10.89
N VAL A 232 2.02 -2.83 11.82
CA VAL A 232 0.87 -3.73 11.67
C VAL A 232 -0.37 -2.91 11.37
N ARG A 233 -1.15 -3.35 10.39
CA ARG A 233 -2.43 -2.73 10.02
C ARG A 233 -3.59 -3.66 10.32
N ILE A 234 -4.64 -3.12 10.92
CA ILE A 234 -5.86 -3.86 11.22
C ILE A 234 -7.01 -3.17 10.52
N HIS A 235 -7.67 -3.87 9.59
CA HIS A 235 -8.94 -3.41 9.03
C HIS A 235 -10.07 -4.16 9.70
N PHE A 236 -11.05 -3.44 10.25
CA PHE A 236 -12.12 -4.03 11.02
C PHE A 236 -13.47 -3.42 10.64
N GLY A 237 -14.42 -4.24 10.22
CA GLY A 237 -15.76 -3.77 9.86
C GLY A 237 -16.66 -3.59 11.09
N PHE A 238 -17.45 -2.51 11.09
CA PHE A 238 -18.51 -2.23 12.06
C PHE A 238 -19.82 -1.87 11.34
N ASP A 239 -20.95 -2.16 11.99
CA ASP A 239 -22.28 -1.83 11.48
C ASP A 239 -22.60 -0.35 11.76
N ALA A 240 -22.79 0.44 10.70
CA ALA A 240 -23.12 1.84 10.80
C ALA A 240 -24.50 2.08 11.44
N ALA A 241 -25.44 1.12 11.36
CA ALA A 241 -26.73 1.24 12.04
C ALA A 241 -26.57 1.24 13.57
N VAL A 242 -25.63 0.46 14.11
CA VAL A 242 -25.30 0.48 15.54
C VAL A 242 -24.72 1.85 15.92
N LEU A 243 -23.75 2.33 15.14
CA LEU A 243 -23.16 3.67 15.33
C LEU A 243 -24.24 4.76 15.37
N HIS A 244 -25.16 4.81 14.41
CA HIS A 244 -26.18 5.86 14.31
C HIS A 244 -27.34 5.71 15.30
N SER A 245 -27.66 4.48 15.71
CA SER A 245 -28.68 4.24 16.75
C SER A 245 -28.19 4.55 18.17
N THR A 246 -26.88 4.62 18.38
CA THR A 246 -26.29 4.85 19.71
C THR A 246 -26.51 6.29 20.16
N PRO A 247 -27.10 6.52 21.36
CA PRO A 247 -27.24 7.86 21.90
C PRO A 247 -25.89 8.56 22.07
N VAL A 248 -25.85 9.89 21.92
CA VAL A 248 -24.58 10.67 22.00
C VAL A 248 -23.83 10.41 23.30
N GLN A 249 -24.53 10.32 24.44
CA GLN A 249 -23.93 10.06 25.74
C GLN A 249 -23.28 8.66 25.87
N ASP A 250 -23.59 7.73 24.96
CA ASP A 250 -23.08 6.37 24.95
C ASP A 250 -21.96 6.15 23.90
N LEU A 251 -21.64 7.16 23.08
CA LEU A 251 -20.65 7.02 22.00
C LEU A 251 -19.24 6.75 22.52
N THR A 252 -18.86 7.33 23.65
CA THR A 252 -17.56 7.05 24.30
C THR A 252 -17.42 5.58 24.67
N ARG A 253 -18.50 4.96 25.17
CA ARG A 253 -18.52 3.53 25.47
C ARG A 253 -18.44 2.71 24.19
N LEU A 254 -19.16 3.10 23.13
CA LEU A 254 -19.11 2.43 21.85
C LEU A 254 -17.70 2.48 21.22
N ALA A 255 -17.04 3.64 21.26
CA ALA A 255 -15.67 3.79 20.79
C ALA A 255 -14.71 2.85 21.54
N ALA A 256 -14.83 2.76 22.87
CA ALA A 256 -14.06 1.83 23.67
C ALA A 256 -14.33 0.35 23.32
N GLU A 257 -15.58 -0.01 22.98
CA GLU A 257 -15.94 -1.35 22.55
C GLU A 257 -15.32 -1.70 21.19
N HIS A 258 -15.39 -0.79 20.21
CA HIS A 258 -14.78 -0.97 18.90
C HIS A 258 -13.26 -1.08 19.00
N GLN A 259 -12.65 -0.22 19.81
CA GLN A 259 -11.22 -0.24 20.06
C GLN A 259 -10.76 -1.55 20.70
N ARG A 260 -11.51 -2.04 21.70
CA ARG A 260 -11.23 -3.34 22.33
C ARG A 260 -11.38 -4.49 21.35
N ALA A 261 -12.35 -4.45 20.44
CA ALA A 261 -12.52 -5.48 19.43
C ALA A 261 -11.32 -5.53 18.46
N MET A 262 -10.85 -4.38 17.99
CA MET A 262 -9.68 -4.29 17.10
C MET A 262 -8.38 -4.74 17.80
N LEU A 263 -8.12 -4.25 19.01
CA LEU A 263 -6.91 -4.61 19.76
C LEU A 263 -6.93 -6.07 20.22
N GLY A 264 -8.10 -6.59 20.59
CA GLY A 264 -8.28 -8.01 20.91
C GLY A 264 -8.06 -8.92 19.70
N TYR A 265 -8.43 -8.45 18.50
CA TYR A 265 -8.09 -9.15 17.27
C TYR A 265 -6.58 -9.16 17.02
N ALA A 266 -5.90 -8.02 17.19
CA ALA A 266 -4.43 -7.94 17.16
C ALA A 266 -3.80 -8.95 18.12
N GLN A 267 -4.28 -8.95 19.37
CA GLN A 267 -3.81 -9.81 20.44
C GLN A 267 -3.88 -11.29 20.02
N SER A 268 -5.06 -11.73 19.54
CA SER A 268 -5.29 -13.12 19.15
C SER A 268 -4.42 -13.55 17.96
N ARG A 269 -4.20 -12.66 16.99
CA ARG A 269 -3.50 -12.95 15.74
C ARG A 269 -1.99 -12.96 15.90
N LEU A 270 -1.48 -12.12 16.80
CA LEU A 270 -0.04 -11.96 17.03
C LEU A 270 0.44 -12.71 18.27
N GLY A 271 -0.47 -13.29 19.08
CA GLY A 271 -0.11 -13.99 20.31
C GLY A 271 0.41 -13.06 21.40
N LEU A 272 -0.14 -11.84 21.49
CA LEU A 272 0.27 -10.83 22.47
C LEU A 272 -0.22 -11.19 23.89
N PRO A 273 0.43 -10.67 24.94
CA PRO A 273 -0.05 -10.81 26.31
C PRO A 273 -1.44 -10.20 26.52
N ASP A 274 -2.01 -10.43 27.70
CA ASP A 274 -3.28 -9.83 28.11
C ASP A 274 -3.27 -8.31 27.95
N MET A 275 -4.33 -7.78 27.34
CA MET A 275 -4.47 -6.35 27.10
C MET A 275 -4.56 -5.59 28.44
N PRO A 276 -3.88 -4.44 28.58
CA PRO A 276 -4.13 -3.50 29.67
C PRO A 276 -5.60 -3.05 29.67
N PRO A 277 -6.12 -2.54 30.80
CA PRO A 277 -7.40 -1.84 30.78
C PRO A 277 -7.33 -0.65 29.82
N LEU A 278 -8.43 -0.36 29.13
CA LEU A 278 -8.51 0.86 28.32
C LEU A 278 -8.47 2.08 29.26
N PRO A 279 -7.76 3.15 28.88
CA PRO A 279 -7.74 4.37 29.66
C PRO A 279 -9.14 4.98 29.74
N SER A 280 -9.49 5.49 30.93
CA SER A 280 -10.77 6.17 31.13
C SER A 280 -10.71 7.59 30.55
N PRO A 281 -11.69 7.99 29.73
CA PRO A 281 -11.76 9.37 29.23
C PRO A 281 -12.00 10.42 30.33
N GLU A 282 -12.41 10.01 31.54
CA GLU A 282 -12.82 10.92 32.63
C GLU A 282 -11.67 11.40 33.55
N GLU A 283 -10.42 10.99 33.32
CA GLU A 283 -9.29 11.28 34.23
C GLU A 283 -8.39 12.46 33.80
N ARG A 284 -8.87 13.39 32.97
CA ARG A 284 -8.14 14.62 32.59
C ARG A 284 -8.78 15.90 33.13
#